data_AF-A0A0K1ENC1-F1
#
_entry.id   AF-A0A0K1ENC1-F1
#
_cell.length_a   1.000
_cell.length_b   1.000
_cell.length_c   1.000
_cell.angle_alpha   90.00
_cell.angle_beta   90.00
_cell.angle_gamma   90.00
#
_symmetry.space_group_name_H-M   'P 1'
#
loop_
_entity.id
_entity.type
_entity.pdbx_description
1 polymer ?
#
loop_
_entity_poly.entity_id
_entity_poly.type
_entity_poly.pdbx_seq_one_letter_code
_entity_poly.pdbx_strand_id
1 'polypeptide(L)'
;MCVICGLCCTGLLFDIAPLEEPELPLAERLRLPLIQTPVYDAFRLPCPRQDGAVCGVYATRPKVCGTYECGLLQRYTGGEVSLGEAHERVMRVREMTAALRRQVPAGARARPLWDDARAYLDMMDDGLVQPERQREIETLKASLSALRTTIRQDLDP
;
A
#
# COMPACT_ATOMS: atom_id res chain seq x y z
N MET A 1 -15.58 -5.70 1.35
CA MET A 1 -14.59 -4.98 0.52
C MET A 1 -13.15 -5.13 1.05
N CYS A 2 -12.85 -4.88 2.33
CA CYS A 2 -11.47 -5.00 2.85
C CYS A 2 -10.85 -6.40 2.71
N VAL A 3 -11.65 -7.47 2.84
CA VAL A 3 -11.22 -8.86 2.60
C VAL A 3 -11.04 -9.21 1.11
N ILE A 4 -11.39 -8.30 0.21
CA ILE A 4 -11.34 -8.49 -1.25
C ILE A 4 -10.14 -7.76 -1.85
N CYS A 5 -9.80 -6.56 -1.35
CA CYS A 5 -8.76 -5.73 -1.96
C CYS A 5 -7.37 -5.89 -1.33
N GLY A 6 -7.26 -5.98 0.01
CA GLY A 6 -5.99 -6.05 0.73
C GLY A 6 -5.04 -4.85 0.56
N LEU A 7 -5.45 -3.77 -0.12
CA LEU A 7 -4.56 -2.67 -0.52
C LEU A 7 -3.98 -1.89 0.67
N CYS A 8 -4.74 -1.71 1.74
CA CYS A 8 -4.25 -1.06 2.97
C CYS A 8 -3.10 -1.85 3.63
N CYS A 9 -3.05 -3.18 3.47
CA CYS A 9 -1.98 -3.99 4.02
C CYS A 9 -0.67 -3.91 3.22
N THR A 10 -0.70 -3.41 1.98
CA THR A 10 0.46 -3.43 1.08
C THR A 10 1.43 -2.27 1.28
N GLY A 11 1.05 -1.25 2.06
CA GLY A 11 1.80 0.01 2.15
C GLY A 11 1.47 1.02 1.04
N LEU A 12 0.51 0.71 0.16
CA LEU A 12 0.21 1.53 -1.01
C LEU A 12 -0.51 2.84 -0.67
N LEU A 13 -1.44 2.79 0.29
CA LEU A 13 -2.27 3.93 0.70
C LEU A 13 -1.57 4.78 1.76
N PHE A 14 -0.92 4.11 2.70
CA PHE A 14 -0.11 4.63 3.80
C PHE A 14 0.89 3.54 4.17
N ASP A 15 2.01 3.90 4.79
CA ASP A 15 3.12 3.00 5.11
C ASP A 15 3.30 2.77 6.62
N ILE A 16 2.50 3.44 7.46
CA ILE A 16 2.51 3.35 8.92
C ILE A 16 1.08 3.15 9.40
N ALA A 17 0.90 2.22 10.33
CA ALA A 17 -0.36 1.97 11.01
C ALA A 17 -0.18 2.20 12.53
N PRO A 18 -0.82 3.25 13.11
CA PRO A 18 -0.72 3.53 14.54
C PRO A 18 -1.39 2.43 15.36
N LEU A 19 -0.80 2.11 16.51
CA LEU A 19 -1.35 1.21 17.51
C LEU A 19 -2.00 2.06 18.61
N GLU A 20 -3.17 1.64 19.08
CA GLU A 20 -3.74 2.19 20.29
C GLU A 20 -3.14 1.49 21.52
N GLU A 21 -3.15 2.11 22.69
CA GLU A 21 -2.85 1.40 23.93
C GLU A 21 -4.09 0.59 24.39
N PRO A 22 -3.96 -0.68 24.84
CA PRO A 22 -2.72 -1.47 25.03
C PRO A 22 -2.49 -2.51 23.92
N GLU A 23 -2.32 -2.11 22.65
CA GLU A 23 -2.15 -3.04 21.52
C GLU A 23 -0.70 -3.46 21.25
N LEU A 24 0.28 -2.84 21.91
CA LEU A 24 1.70 -3.18 21.71
C LEU A 24 2.00 -4.68 21.95
N PRO A 25 1.54 -5.32 23.05
CA PRO A 25 1.77 -6.76 23.26
C PRO A 25 1.11 -7.65 22.19
N LEU A 26 -0.04 -7.22 21.66
CA LEU A 26 -0.69 -7.91 20.53
C LEU A 26 0.18 -7.81 19.28
N ALA A 27 0.66 -6.61 18.95
CA ALA A 27 1.49 -6.37 17.78
C ALA A 27 2.83 -7.13 17.84
N GLU A 28 3.45 -7.23 19.02
CA GLU A 28 4.63 -8.07 19.27
C GLU A 28 4.34 -9.55 19.01
N ARG A 29 3.24 -10.08 19.57
CA ARG A 29 2.81 -11.47 19.37
C ARG A 29 2.55 -11.79 17.90
N LEU A 30 2.01 -10.83 17.15
CA LEU A 30 1.78 -10.94 15.71
C LEU A 30 3.04 -10.76 14.86
N ARG A 31 4.18 -10.40 15.48
CA ARG A 31 5.45 -10.08 14.81
C ARG A 31 5.28 -8.97 13.76
N LEU A 32 4.52 -7.94 14.10
CA LEU A 32 4.42 -6.75 13.27
C LEU A 32 5.74 -5.97 13.32
N PRO A 33 6.15 -5.29 12.23
CA PRO A 33 7.38 -4.52 12.19
C PRO A 33 7.19 -3.20 12.95
N LEU A 34 7.31 -3.28 14.27
CA LEU A 34 7.11 -2.17 15.18
C LEU A 34 8.08 -1.02 14.90
N ILE A 35 7.58 0.19 15.02
CA ILE A 35 8.36 1.42 15.02
C ILE A 35 7.93 2.28 16.20
N GLN A 36 8.89 2.99 16.77
CA GLN A 36 8.61 4.00 17.78
C GLN A 36 8.46 5.34 17.10
N THR A 37 7.32 5.99 17.29
CA THR A 37 7.20 7.42 17.02
C THR A 37 7.30 8.18 18.34
N PRO A 38 7.58 9.50 18.31
CA PRO A 38 7.64 10.28 19.55
C PRO A 38 6.31 10.36 20.31
N VAL A 39 5.18 10.01 19.68
CA VAL A 39 3.83 10.30 20.19
C VAL A 39 2.99 9.03 20.36
N TYR A 40 3.25 7.98 19.57
CA TYR A 40 2.48 6.73 19.58
C TYR A 40 3.32 5.54 19.08
N ASP A 41 2.95 4.34 19.51
CA ASP A 41 3.47 3.11 18.91
C ASP A 41 2.81 2.87 17.54
N ALA A 42 3.57 2.31 16.60
CA ALA A 42 3.03 1.97 15.29
C ALA A 42 3.76 0.75 14.71
N PHE A 43 3.27 0.27 13.57
CA PHE A 43 4.02 -0.69 12.75
C PHE A 43 4.07 -0.24 11.29
N ARG A 44 5.13 -0.67 10.60
CA ARG A 44 5.31 -0.42 9.17
C ARG A 44 4.52 -1.39 8.29
N LEU A 45 4.13 -0.91 7.12
CA LEU A 45 3.60 -1.74 6.05
C LEU A 45 4.72 -1.99 5.00
N PRO A 46 4.67 -3.09 4.22
CA PRO A 46 3.59 -4.06 4.10
C PRO A 46 3.42 -4.95 5.32
N CYS A 47 2.17 -5.29 5.65
CA CYS A 47 1.83 -6.14 6.78
C CYS A 47 2.29 -7.58 6.53
N PRO A 48 3.14 -8.17 7.39
CA PRO A 48 3.64 -9.53 7.19
C PRO A 48 2.59 -10.60 7.45
N ARG A 49 1.39 -10.22 7.90
CA ARG A 49 0.25 -11.12 8.11
C ARG A 49 -0.68 -11.18 6.91
N GLN A 50 -0.41 -10.42 5.84
CA GLN A 50 -1.17 -10.49 4.61
C GLN A 50 -0.84 -11.78 3.85
N ASP A 51 -1.86 -12.53 3.45
CA ASP A 51 -1.77 -13.67 2.55
C ASP A 51 -2.62 -13.38 1.31
N GLY A 52 -1.96 -13.13 0.18
CA GLY A 52 -2.60 -12.60 -1.01
C GLY A 52 -3.34 -11.28 -0.74
N ALA A 53 -4.66 -11.29 -0.83
CA ALA A 53 -5.52 -10.12 -0.54
C ALA A 53 -6.18 -10.16 0.85
N VAL A 54 -5.90 -11.20 1.64
CA VAL A 54 -6.62 -11.50 2.88
C VAL A 54 -5.68 -11.30 4.08
N CYS A 55 -6.24 -10.87 5.20
CA CYS A 55 -5.52 -10.81 6.47
C CYS A 55 -5.49 -12.20 7.12
N GLY A 56 -4.29 -12.79 7.27
CA GLY A 56 -4.10 -14.08 7.94
C GLY A 56 -4.37 -14.06 9.45
N VAL A 57 -4.58 -12.87 10.04
CA VAL A 57 -4.88 -12.69 11.47
C VAL A 57 -6.14 -11.84 11.68
N TYR A 58 -7.10 -11.92 10.75
CA TYR A 58 -8.28 -11.05 10.68
C TYR A 58 -9.02 -10.90 12.02
N ALA A 59 -9.19 -12.02 12.75
CA ALA A 59 -9.91 -12.05 14.02
C ALA A 59 -9.17 -11.37 15.18
N THR A 60 -7.84 -11.24 15.09
CA THR A 60 -6.97 -10.68 16.14
C THR A 60 -6.18 -9.48 15.63
N ARG A 61 -6.63 -8.82 14.56
CA ARG A 61 -5.94 -7.68 13.97
C ARG A 61 -5.94 -6.48 14.94
N PRO A 62 -4.95 -5.59 14.86
CA PRO A 62 -5.00 -4.30 15.56
C PRO A 62 -6.27 -3.51 15.21
N LYS A 63 -6.74 -2.70 16.16
CA LYS A 63 -7.96 -1.90 16.06
C LYS A 63 -7.93 -0.99 14.85
N VAL A 64 -6.82 -0.30 14.60
CA VAL A 64 -6.64 0.53 13.40
C VAL A 64 -6.92 -0.23 12.09
N CYS A 65 -6.57 -1.52 12.03
CA CYS A 65 -6.81 -2.34 10.84
C CYS A 65 -8.29 -2.71 10.68
N GLY A 66 -9.06 -2.66 11.77
CA GLY A 66 -10.48 -2.97 11.79
C GLY A 66 -11.39 -1.74 11.68
N THR A 67 -10.92 -0.56 12.07
CA THR A 67 -11.67 0.70 12.03
C THR A 67 -11.39 1.54 10.80
N TYR A 68 -10.24 1.34 10.13
CA TYR A 68 -9.94 2.05 8.90
C TYR A 68 -10.89 1.67 7.76
N GLU A 69 -11.49 2.67 7.15
CA GLU A 69 -12.29 2.56 5.93
C GLU A 69 -11.74 3.56 4.90
N CYS A 70 -11.31 3.09 3.73
CA CYS A 70 -10.99 4.00 2.64
C CYS A 70 -12.29 4.63 2.09
N GLY A 71 -12.18 5.80 1.45
CA GLY A 71 -13.35 6.50 0.92
C GLY A 71 -14.19 5.68 -0.05
N LEU A 72 -13.58 4.72 -0.79
CA LEU A 72 -14.37 3.79 -1.60
C LEU A 72 -15.27 2.87 -0.77
N LEU A 73 -14.78 2.35 0.37
CA LEU A 73 -15.60 1.56 1.27
C LEU A 73 -16.71 2.42 1.86
N GLN A 74 -16.39 3.64 2.29
CA GLN A 74 -17.38 4.59 2.84
C GLN A 74 -18.49 4.91 1.83
N ARG A 75 -18.13 5.19 0.57
CA ARG A 75 -19.10 5.41 -0.51
C ARG A 75 -19.95 4.18 -0.80
N TYR A 76 -19.35 2.99 -0.77
CA TYR A 76 -20.09 1.75 -0.98
C TYR A 76 -21.08 1.48 0.17
N THR A 77 -20.66 1.63 1.42
CA THR A 77 -21.53 1.45 2.59
C THR A 77 -22.60 2.54 2.68
N GLY A 78 -22.30 3.76 2.21
CA GLY A 78 -23.24 4.86 2.04
C GLY A 78 -24.19 4.73 0.86
N GLY A 79 -24.01 3.74 -0.02
CA GLY A 79 -24.87 3.50 -1.18
C GLY A 79 -24.61 4.42 -2.38
N GLU A 80 -23.51 5.18 -2.38
CA GLU A 80 -23.12 6.08 -3.48
C GLU A 80 -22.53 5.34 -4.68
N VAL A 81 -21.92 4.17 -4.44
CA VAL A 81 -21.36 3.32 -5.49
C VAL A 81 -21.85 1.88 -5.34
N SER A 82 -22.03 1.20 -6.47
CA SER A 82 -22.42 -0.21 -6.46
C SER A 82 -21.25 -1.13 -6.08
N LEU A 83 -21.55 -2.38 -5.68
CA LEU A 83 -20.50 -3.38 -5.42
C LEU A 83 -19.64 -3.64 -6.67
N GLY A 84 -20.27 -3.70 -7.85
CA GLY A 84 -19.58 -3.92 -9.11
C GLY A 84 -18.63 -2.79 -9.46
N GLU A 85 -19.09 -1.55 -9.34
CA GLU A 85 -18.27 -0.35 -9.54
C GLU A 85 -17.09 -0.29 -8.56
N ALA A 86 -17.34 -0.56 -7.28
CA ALA A 86 -16.27 -0.61 -6.29
C ALA A 86 -15.25 -1.72 -6.59
N HIS A 87 -15.69 -2.86 -7.11
CA HIS A 87 -14.80 -3.93 -7.54
C HIS A 87 -13.92 -3.50 -8.73
N GLU A 88 -14.50 -2.87 -9.75
CA GLU A 88 -13.75 -2.37 -10.92
C GLU A 88 -12.66 -1.36 -10.53
N ARG A 89 -12.99 -0.41 -9.64
CA ARG A 89 -12.05 0.57 -9.10
C ARG A 89 -10.89 -0.10 -8.36
N VAL A 90 -11.18 -1.08 -7.50
CA VAL A 90 -10.14 -1.87 -6.81
C VAL A 90 -9.26 -2.63 -7.80
N MET A 91 -9.86 -3.28 -8.81
CA MET A 91 -9.12 -4.08 -9.78
C MET A 91 -8.17 -3.22 -10.61
N ARG A 92 -8.63 -2.03 -11.04
CA ARG A 92 -7.79 -1.05 -11.74
C ARG A 92 -6.53 -0.70 -10.95
N VAL A 93 -6.67 -0.35 -9.66
CA VAL A 93 -5.52 -0.04 -8.80
C VAL A 93 -4.60 -1.25 -8.62
N ARG A 94 -5.16 -2.45 -8.44
CA ARG A 94 -4.37 -3.69 -8.29
C ARG A 94 -3.57 -4.02 -9.54
N GLU A 95 -4.17 -3.90 -10.72
CA GLU A 95 -3.51 -4.17 -12.00
C GLU A 95 -2.37 -3.19 -12.26
N MET A 96 -2.61 -1.89 -12.03
CA MET A 96 -1.56 -0.86 -12.15
C MET A 96 -0.41 -1.10 -11.15
N THR A 97 -0.74 -1.45 -9.90
CA THR A 97 0.24 -1.77 -8.87
C THR A 97 1.07 -3.00 -9.27
N ALA A 98 0.42 -4.06 -9.76
CA ALA A 98 1.09 -5.27 -10.22
C ALA A 98 1.99 -5.02 -11.44
N ALA A 99 1.56 -4.16 -12.38
CA ALA A 99 2.36 -3.77 -13.53
C ALA A 99 3.62 -3.02 -13.12
N LEU A 100 3.53 -2.09 -12.17
CA LEU A 100 4.67 -1.37 -11.61
C LEU A 100 5.60 -2.29 -10.81
N ARG A 101 5.05 -3.22 -10.02
CA ARG A 101 5.86 -4.22 -9.29
C ARG A 101 6.68 -5.13 -10.20
N ARG A 102 6.31 -5.30 -11.47
CA ARG A 102 7.12 -6.04 -12.46
C ARG A 102 8.29 -5.23 -13.02
N GLN A 103 8.20 -3.90 -12.96
CA GLN A 103 9.22 -2.98 -13.48
C GLN A 103 10.20 -2.53 -12.40
N VAL A 104 9.75 -2.49 -11.14
CA VAL A 104 10.53 -2.03 -10.00
C VAL A 104 11.12 -3.25 -9.26
N PRO A 105 12.45 -3.39 -9.17
CA PRO A 105 13.07 -4.45 -8.41
C PRO A 105 12.68 -4.37 -6.93
N ALA A 106 12.28 -5.51 -6.36
CA ALA A 106 12.03 -5.60 -4.93
C ALA A 106 13.37 -5.59 -4.16
N GLY A 107 13.41 -4.81 -3.06
CA GLY A 107 14.54 -4.85 -2.13
C GLY A 107 14.64 -6.18 -1.37
N ALA A 108 15.75 -6.38 -0.66
CA ALA A 108 15.99 -7.58 0.16
C ALA A 108 14.97 -7.76 1.31
N ARG A 109 14.28 -6.69 1.70
CA ARG A 109 13.19 -6.69 2.69
C ARG A 109 11.94 -6.16 2.02
N ALA A 110 10.80 -6.74 2.38
CA ALA A 110 9.51 -6.26 1.91
C ALA A 110 9.27 -4.82 2.36
N ARG A 111 8.96 -3.94 1.40
CA ARG A 111 8.65 -2.52 1.61
C ARG A 111 7.55 -2.06 0.64
N PRO A 112 6.92 -0.89 0.90
CA PRO A 112 5.90 -0.35 0.01
C PRO A 112 6.43 -0.14 -1.42
N LEU A 113 5.54 -0.20 -2.42
CA LEU A 113 5.91 0.00 -3.83
C LEU A 113 6.62 1.34 -4.03
N TRP A 114 6.16 2.39 -3.34
CA TRP A 114 6.72 3.72 -3.43
C TRP A 114 8.18 3.79 -2.95
N ASP A 115 8.53 3.01 -1.93
CA ASP A 115 9.89 2.97 -1.38
C ASP A 115 10.84 2.19 -2.28
N ASP A 116 10.39 1.06 -2.83
CA ASP A 116 11.13 0.31 -3.85
C ASP A 116 11.36 1.19 -5.09
N ALA A 117 10.31 1.89 -5.56
CA ALA A 117 10.38 2.73 -6.75
C ALA A 117 11.32 3.92 -6.56
N ARG A 118 11.27 4.59 -5.40
CA ARG A 118 12.20 5.68 -5.07
C ARG A 118 13.64 5.18 -5.07
N ALA A 119 13.93 4.10 -4.35
CA ALA A 119 15.28 3.54 -4.31
C ALA A 119 15.79 3.13 -5.70
N TYR A 120 14.92 2.57 -6.54
CA TYR A 120 15.29 2.19 -7.91
C TYR A 120 15.58 3.42 -8.78
N LEU A 121 14.75 4.45 -8.72
CA LEU A 121 14.95 5.70 -9.45
C LEU A 121 16.23 6.41 -9.01
N ASP A 122 16.51 6.47 -7.70
CA ASP A 122 17.74 7.08 -7.16
C ASP A 122 18.99 6.36 -7.69
N MET A 123 18.97 5.02 -7.79
CA MET A 123 20.06 4.24 -8.38
C MET A 123 20.23 4.46 -9.90
N MET A 124 19.16 4.86 -10.59
CA MET A 124 19.21 5.10 -12.03
C MET A 124 19.70 6.52 -12.38
N ASP A 125 19.71 7.45 -11.43
CA ASP A 125 20.02 8.87 -11.62
C ASP A 125 21.52 9.21 -11.50
N ASP A 126 22.42 8.20 -11.63
CA ASP A 126 23.88 8.33 -11.50
C ASP A 126 24.54 9.03 -12.72
N GLY A 127 24.06 10.22 -13.09
CA GLY A 127 24.79 11.31 -13.77
C GLY A 127 25.34 11.10 -15.19
N LEU A 128 25.38 9.86 -15.70
CA LEU A 128 25.94 9.46 -17.00
C LEU A 128 24.92 8.65 -17.83
N VAL A 129 23.64 8.96 -17.64
CA VAL A 129 22.51 8.15 -18.14
C VAL A 129 22.37 8.28 -19.66
N GLN A 130 22.45 7.15 -20.38
CA GLN A 130 22.18 7.10 -21.81
C GLN A 130 20.73 7.52 -22.13
N PRO A 131 20.44 8.12 -23.31
CA PRO A 131 19.11 8.63 -23.65
C PRO A 131 17.97 7.61 -23.54
N GLU A 132 18.26 6.32 -23.79
CA GLU A 132 17.28 5.23 -23.66
C GLU A 132 16.88 5.01 -22.20
N ARG A 133 17.87 4.97 -21.29
CA ARG A 133 17.63 4.85 -19.85
C ARG A 133 16.89 6.06 -19.29
N GLN A 134 17.11 7.26 -19.82
CA GLN A 134 16.32 8.44 -19.44
C GLN A 134 14.83 8.29 -19.81
N ARG A 135 14.53 7.72 -20.99
CA ARG A 135 13.14 7.47 -21.41
C ARG A 135 12.45 6.44 -20.51
N GLU A 136 13.18 5.41 -20.08
CA GLU A 136 12.67 4.41 -19.12
C GLU A 136 12.32 5.06 -17.78
N ILE A 137 13.22 5.90 -17.25
CA ILE A 137 13.01 6.66 -16.00
C ILE A 137 11.73 7.52 -16.11
N GLU A 138 11.59 8.29 -17.19
CA GLU A 138 10.42 9.16 -17.37
C GLU A 138 9.13 8.36 -17.54
N THR A 139 9.18 7.22 -18.22
CA THR A 139 8.03 6.30 -18.36
C THR A 139 7.60 5.72 -17.02
N LEU A 140 8.57 5.31 -16.18
CA LEU A 140 8.31 4.81 -14.84
C LEU A 140 7.73 5.89 -13.93
N LYS A 141 8.30 7.11 -13.94
CA LYS A 141 7.78 8.27 -13.20
C LYS A 141 6.34 8.60 -13.61
N ALA A 142 6.05 8.60 -14.92
CA ALA A 142 4.70 8.81 -15.43
C ALA A 142 3.72 7.74 -14.94
N SER A 143 4.13 6.46 -14.96
CA SER A 143 3.31 5.34 -14.48
C SER A 143 3.03 5.41 -12.98
N LEU A 144 4.04 5.77 -12.16
CA LEU A 144 3.89 5.99 -10.73
C LEU A 144 2.94 7.17 -10.42
N SER A 145 3.06 8.26 -11.19
CA SER A 145 2.17 9.42 -11.09
C SER A 145 0.73 9.05 -11.44
N ALA A 146 0.53 8.30 -12.53
CA ALA A 146 -0.79 7.79 -12.93
C ALA A 146 -1.41 6.92 -11.82
N LEU A 147 -0.65 5.98 -11.26
CA LEU A 147 -1.12 5.15 -10.14
C LEU A 147 -1.55 6.00 -8.93
N ARG A 148 -0.76 7.03 -8.57
CA ARG A 148 -1.10 7.93 -7.46
C ARG A 148 -2.41 8.68 -7.71
N THR A 149 -2.62 9.16 -8.93
CA THR A 149 -3.87 9.83 -9.34
C THR A 149 -5.05 8.87 -9.26
N THR A 150 -4.91 7.65 -9.80
CA THR A 150 -5.95 6.63 -9.75
C THR A 150 -6.28 6.24 -8.31
N ILE A 151 -5.30 6.06 -7.43
CA ILE A 151 -5.56 5.76 -6.01
C ILE A 151 -6.42 6.84 -5.37
N ARG A 152 -6.10 8.12 -5.59
CA ARG A 152 -6.87 9.24 -5.03
C ARG A 152 -8.30 9.27 -5.56
N GLN A 153 -8.49 9.04 -6.85
CA GLN A 153 -9.82 9.05 -7.49
C GLN A 153 -10.67 7.84 -7.10
N ASP A 154 -10.07 6.65 -7.14
CA ASP A 154 -10.81 5.40 -7.04
C ASP A 154 -11.01 4.97 -5.59
N LEU A 155 -10.00 5.20 -4.73
CA LEU A 155 -9.99 4.71 -3.34
C LEU A 155 -10.25 5.80 -2.32
N ASP A 156 -9.88 7.05 -2.63
CA ASP A 156 -9.96 8.20 -1.72
C ASP A 156 -9.44 7.82 -0.31
N PRO A 157 -8.15 7.44 -0.23
CA PRO A 157 -7.59 6.71 0.91
C PRO A 157 -7.35 7.55 2.17
#